data_AF-A0A388RYU9-F1
#
_entry.id   AF-A0A388RYU9-F1
#
_cell.length_a   1.000
_cell.length_b   1.000
_cell.length_c   1.000
_cell.angle_alpha   90.00
_cell.angle_beta   90.00
_cell.angle_gamma   90.00
#
_symmetry.space_group_name_H-M   'P 1'
#
loop_
_entity.id
_entity.type
_entity.pdbx_description
1 polymer ?
#
loop_
_entity_poly.entity_id
_entity_poly.type
_entity_poly.pdbx_seq_one_letter_code
_entity_poly.pdbx_strand_id
1 'polypeptide(L)' 'MEAANAFMAEFIAYYNARFAKVPRNNHNAHRPLRSDRSLDLIFASAGANHLPLRSAAG' A
#
# COMPACT_ATOMS: atom_id res chain seq x y z
N MET A 1 -7.26 8.78 3.97
CA MET A 1 -5.83 8.66 3.60
C MET A 1 -5.26 9.97 3.09
N GLU A 2 -5.96 10.71 2.22
CA GLU A 2 -5.45 11.98 1.62
C GLU A 2 -4.87 12.99 2.63
N ALA A 3 -5.57 13.29 3.73
CA ALA A 3 -5.07 14.26 4.72
C ALA A 3 -3.78 13.80 5.44
N ALA A 4 -3.55 12.49 5.58
CA ALA A 4 -2.35 11.95 6.21
C ALA A 4 -1.11 12.10 5.33
N ASN A 5 -1.30 12.20 4.01
CA ASN A 5 -0.23 12.30 3.02
C ASN A 5 0.04 13.74 2.57
N ALA A 6 -0.50 14.76 3.25
CA ALA A 6 -0.37 16.16 2.85
C ALA A 6 1.09 16.61 2.62
N PHE A 7 2.04 16.05 3.38
CA PHE A 7 3.47 16.38 3.29
C PHE A 7 4.28 15.41 2.40
N MET A 8 3.64 14.41 1.80
CA MET A 8 4.33 13.32 1.10
C MET A 8 5.15 13.83 -0.09
N ALA A 9 4.60 14.75 -0.89
CA ALA A 9 5.28 15.27 -2.08
C ALA A 9 6.56 16.03 -1.72
N GLU A 10 6.50 16.90 -0.70
CA GLU A 10 7.66 17.67 -0.23
C GLU A 10 8.72 16.74 0.37
N PHE A 11 8.30 15.78 1.19
CA PHE A 11 9.20 14.78 1.75
C PHE A 11 9.93 13.98 0.67
N ILE A 12 9.20 13.50 -0.35
CA ILE A 12 9.80 12.75 -1.48
C ILE A 12 10.85 13.60 -2.19
N ALA A 13 10.55 14.87 -2.48
CA ALA A 13 11.49 15.77 -3.16
C ALA A 13 12.77 15.97 -2.34
N TYR A 14 12.64 16.31 -1.06
CA TYR A 14 13.77 16.55 -0.16
C TYR A 14 14.60 15.29 0.10
N TYR A 15 13.94 14.15 0.33
CA TYR A 15 14.62 12.88 0.55
C TYR A 15 15.43 12.46 -0.69
N ASN A 16 14.81 12.53 -1.86
CA ASN A 16 15.47 12.14 -3.11
C ASN A 16 16.64 13.06 -3.45
N ALA A 17 16.56 14.35 -3.16
CA ALA A 17 17.68 15.28 -3.36
C ALA A 17 18.94 14.87 -2.59
N ARG A 18 18.79 14.18 -1.44
CA ARG A 18 19.91 13.75 -0.59
C ARG A 18 20.34 12.30 -0.84
N PHE A 19 19.39 11.43 -1.14
CA PHE A 19 19.61 9.99 -1.04
C PHE A 19 19.25 9.21 -2.30
N ALA A 20 18.63 9.83 -3.32
CA ALA A 20 18.26 9.11 -4.53
C ALA A 20 19.50 8.55 -5.23
N LYS A 21 19.36 7.32 -5.72
CA LYS A 21 20.35 6.65 -6.56
C LYS A 21 19.67 6.20 -7.83
N VAL A 22 20.32 6.43 -8.96
CA VAL A 22 19.84 5.90 -10.24
C VAL A 22 19.85 4.36 -10.15
N PRO A 23 18.74 3.69 -10.54
CA PRO A 23 18.71 2.24 -10.50
C PRO A 23 19.75 1.66 -11.46
N ARG A 24 20.43 0.60 -11.04
CA ARG A 24 21.38 -0.14 -11.90
C ARG A 24 20.69 -0.83 -13.08
N ASN A 25 19.41 -1.18 -12.93
CA ASN A 25 18.58 -1.81 -13.94
C ASN A 25 17.17 -1.21 -13.89
N ASN A 26 16.59 -0.90 -15.04
CA ASN A 26 15.25 -0.35 -15.16
C ASN A 26 14.13 -1.40 -15.00
N HIS A 27 14.48 -2.67 -14.78
CA HIS A 27 13.51 -3.73 -14.51
C HIS A 27 12.74 -3.46 -13.21
N ASN A 28 11.42 -3.37 -13.33
CA ASN A 28 10.52 -3.29 -12.18
C ASN A 28 10.34 -4.66 -11.54
N ALA A 29 11.07 -4.91 -10.45
CA ALA A 29 11.01 -6.15 -9.68
C ALA A 29 9.86 -6.18 -8.64
N HIS A 30 9.02 -5.15 -8.57
CA HIS A 30 7.92 -5.11 -7.59
C HIS A 30 6.84 -6.15 -7.95
N ARG A 31 6.44 -6.93 -6.96
CA ARG A 31 5.34 -7.89 -7.09
C ARG A 31 4.02 -7.12 -7.32
N PRO A 32 3.25 -7.44 -8.40
CA PRO A 32 1.95 -6.82 -8.59
C PRO A 32 1.01 -7.07 -7.42
N LEU A 33 0.14 -6.09 -7.14
CA LEU A 33 -0.98 -6.32 -6.23
C LEU A 33 -1.85 -7.43 -6.82
N ARG A 34 -2.20 -8.42 -6.00
CA ARG A 34 -3.10 -9.48 -6.47
C ARG A 34 -4.52 -8.92 -6.55
N SER A 35 -5.26 -9.32 -7.57
CA SER A 35 -6.67 -8.94 -7.73
C SER A 35 -7.56 -9.44 -6.59
N ASP A 36 -7.15 -10.48 -5.86
CA ASP A 36 -7.87 -11.04 -4.71
C ASP A 36 -7.55 -10.33 -3.38
N ARG A 37 -6.75 -9.27 -3.39
CA ARG A 37 -6.36 -8.53 -2.17
C ARG A 37 -6.81 -7.09 -2.21
N SER A 38 -7.66 -6.71 -1.25
CA SER A 38 -8.03 -5.32 -0.99
C SER A 38 -7.04 -4.69 -0.01
N LEU A 39 -6.40 -3.59 -0.43
CA LEU A 39 -5.50 -2.82 0.43
C LEU A 39 -6.24 -2.19 1.61
N ASP A 40 -7.50 -1.79 1.43
CA ASP A 40 -8.31 -1.20 2.51
C ASP A 40 -8.51 -2.18 3.66
N LEU A 41 -8.71 -3.47 3.35
CA LEU A 41 -8.82 -4.53 4.35
C LEU A 41 -7.46 -4.84 5.00
N ILE A 42 -6.38 -4.76 4.24
CA ILE A 42 -5.02 -5.05 4.73
C ILE A 42 -4.53 -3.97 5.69
N PHE A 43 -4.85 -2.70 5.44
CA PHE A 43 -4.40 -1.56 6.24
C PHE A 43 -5.40 -1.13 7.32
N ALA A 44 -6.58 -1.75 7.39
CA ALA A 44 -7.47 -1.56 8.52
C ALA A 44 -6.87 -2.22 9.78
N SER A 45 -6.37 -1.41 10.73
CA SER A 45 -6.09 -1.88 12.08
C SER A 45 -7.39 -2.41 12.68
N ALA A 46 -7.43 -3.67 13.10
CA ALA A 46 -8.65 -4.32 13.57
C ALA A 46 -9.32 -3.53 14.71
N GLY A 47 -10.35 -2.77 14.33
CA GLY A 47 -11.30 -2.10 15.21
C GLY A 47 -12.71 -2.05 14.61
N ALA A 48 -12.98 -2.89 13.60
CA ALA A 48 -14.30 -3.01 12.98
C ALA A 48 -14.59 -4.49 12.69
N ASN A 49 -15.00 -5.20 13.75
CA ASN A 49 -15.67 -6.49 13.64
C ASN A 49 -17.01 -6.30 12.91
N HIS A 50 -17.11 -6.79 11.67
CA HIS A 50 -18.35 -7.03 10.91
C HIS A 50 -17.88 -7.53 9.52
N LEU A 51 -18.14 -8.74 9.03
CA LEU A 51 -19.33 -9.60 9.12
C LEU A 51 -18.90 -11.08 8.86
N PRO A 52 -19.63 -12.11 9.32
CA PRO A 52 -19.40 -13.49 8.89
C PRO A 52 -19.92 -13.67 7.46
N LEU A 53 -19.41 -14.66 6.73
CA LEU A 53 -20.21 -15.65 5.98
C LEU A 53 -19.30 -16.49 5.08
N ARG A 54 -19.13 -17.76 5.47
CA ARG A 54 -19.45 -18.89 4.60
C ARG A 54 -19.84 -20.09 5.47
N SER A 55 -21.13 -20.13 5.80
CA SER A 55 -21.84 -21.41 5.80
C SER A 55 -22.05 -21.74 4.32
N ALA A 56 -21.46 -22.83 3.86
CA ALA A 56 -21.89 -23.49 2.64
C ALA A 56 -22.13 -24.95 3.04
N ALA A 57 -23.41 -25.31 3.06
CA ALA A 57 -23.93 -26.66 3.19
C ALA A 57 -23.25 -27.64 2.21
N GLY A 58 -23.15 -28.90 2.64
CA GLY A 58 -22.65 -30.03 1.86
C GLY A 58 -22.08 -31.09 2.78
#